data_AF-A0A536E3U5-F1
#
_entry.id   AF-A0A536E3U5-F1
#
_cell.length_a   1.000
_cell.length_b   1.000
_cell.length_c   1.000
_cell.angle_alpha   90.00
_cell.angle_beta   90.00
_cell.angle_gamma   90.00
#
_symmetry.space_group_name_H-M   'P 1'
#
loop_
_entity.id
_entity.type
_entity.pdbx_description
1 polymer ?
#
loop_
_entity_poly.entity_id
_entity_poly.type
_entity_poly.pdbx_seq_one_letter_code
_entity_poly.pdbx_strand_id
1 'polypeptide(L)'
;MLESWLLQQACGDLTQHPAVTHALTEFGGVPHIQSVSEVTDHVGLSSRRFIEVFDDEIGLTPKLYCRIRRFQHAIRLVHESDDVDWADLAARVGYYDQSHLIGEFQEFSGLNPSAYLKDRGIHMNHVLFRA
;
A
#
# COMPACT_ATOMS: atom_id res chain seq x y z
N MET A 1 -26.26 4.64 29.16
CA MET A 1 -24.99 5.10 29.78
C MET A 1 -23.76 4.63 29.01
N LEU A 2 -23.62 3.35 28.60
CA LEU A 2 -22.53 2.90 27.72
C LEU A 2 -22.75 3.29 26.24
N GLU A 3 -23.95 3.04 25.71
CA GLU A 3 -24.30 3.37 24.31
C GLU A 3 -24.10 4.86 24.00
N SER A 4 -24.59 5.73 24.87
CA SER A 4 -24.41 7.17 24.79
C SER A 4 -22.93 7.63 24.84
N TRP A 5 -22.08 6.91 25.58
CA TRP A 5 -20.63 7.19 25.64
C TRP A 5 -19.90 6.69 24.40
N LEU A 6 -20.23 5.51 23.89
CA LEU A 6 -19.70 4.97 22.63
C LEU A 6 -20.11 5.81 21.43
N LEU A 7 -21.35 6.31 21.41
CA LEU A 7 -21.82 7.24 20.37
C LEU A 7 -21.10 8.59 20.47
N GLN A 8 -20.83 9.09 21.67
CA GLN A 8 -20.03 10.30 21.86
C GLN A 8 -18.57 10.10 21.43
N GLN A 9 -18.01 8.91 21.64
CA GLN A 9 -16.65 8.56 21.23
C GLN A 9 -16.57 8.34 19.70
N ALA A 10 -17.60 7.73 19.09
CA ALA A 10 -17.72 7.56 17.65
C ALA A 10 -18.06 8.86 16.90
N CYS A 11 -18.74 9.80 17.56
CA CYS A 11 -18.98 11.17 17.08
C CYS A 11 -17.84 12.14 17.42
N GLY A 12 -16.78 11.69 18.08
CA GLY A 12 -15.55 12.47 18.18
C GLY A 12 -14.99 12.69 16.77
N ASP A 13 -14.57 13.92 16.47
CA ASP A 13 -13.90 14.22 15.20
C ASP A 13 -12.72 13.24 15.04
N LEU A 14 -12.80 12.33 14.07
CA LEU A 14 -11.67 11.54 13.59
C LEU A 14 -10.75 12.46 12.78
N THR A 15 -10.33 13.57 13.38
CA THR A 15 -9.38 14.48 12.76
C THR A 15 -8.04 13.77 12.72
N GLN A 16 -7.75 13.18 11.56
CA GLN A 16 -6.45 12.62 11.25
C GLN A 16 -5.39 13.71 11.45
N HIS A 17 -4.26 13.32 12.03
CA HIS A 17 -3.15 14.22 12.25
C HIS A 17 -2.72 14.83 10.90
N PRO A 18 -2.51 16.16 10.79
CA PRO A 18 -2.22 16.81 9.51
C PRO A 18 -1.03 16.21 8.76
N ALA A 19 0.00 15.76 9.50
CA ALA A 19 1.13 15.03 8.92
C ALA A 19 0.74 13.70 8.26
N VAL A 20 -0.23 12.96 8.83
CA VAL A 20 -0.75 11.72 8.24
C VAL A 20 -1.56 12.05 7.00
N THR A 21 -2.43 13.04 7.05
CA THR A 21 -3.21 13.51 5.89
C THR A 21 -2.31 13.96 4.73
N HIS A 22 -1.26 14.72 5.02
CA HIS A 22 -0.26 15.12 4.03
C HIS A 22 0.44 13.89 3.44
N ALA A 23 0.93 12.99 4.30
CA ALA A 23 1.63 11.79 3.84
C ALA A 23 0.74 10.88 2.97
N LEU A 24 -0.53 10.68 3.33
CA LEU A 24 -1.48 9.92 2.52
C LEU A 24 -1.74 10.55 1.16
N THR A 25 -1.70 11.88 1.07
CA THR A 25 -1.83 12.62 -0.19
C THR A 25 -0.62 12.38 -1.09
N GLU A 26 0.59 12.53 -0.55
CA GLU A 26 1.85 12.29 -1.28
C GLU A 26 1.96 10.82 -1.71
N PHE A 27 1.74 9.87 -0.80
CA PHE A 27 1.76 8.43 -1.11
C PHE A 27 0.60 7.98 -2.03
N GLY A 28 -0.47 8.77 -2.11
CA GLY A 28 -1.65 8.50 -2.90
C GLY A 28 -1.41 8.60 -4.41
N GLY A 29 -0.38 9.35 -4.83
CA GLY A 29 0.07 9.50 -6.21
C GLY A 29 0.74 8.24 -6.77
N VAL A 30 1.79 8.43 -7.58
CA VAL A 30 2.56 7.30 -8.12
C VAL A 30 3.45 6.72 -7.00
N PRO A 31 3.19 5.50 -6.48
CA PRO A 31 3.71 5.04 -5.18
C PRO A 31 5.24 4.84 -5.08
N HIS A 32 5.99 5.09 -6.15
CA HIS A 32 7.43 4.84 -6.22
C HIS A 32 8.27 6.10 -6.41
N ILE A 33 7.67 7.28 -6.51
CA ILE A 33 8.42 8.52 -6.83
C ILE A 33 8.98 9.18 -5.56
N GLN A 34 8.36 9.00 -4.40
CA GLN A 34 8.77 9.67 -3.17
C GLN A 34 9.09 8.66 -2.06
N SER A 35 10.23 8.88 -1.41
CA SER A 35 10.63 8.14 -0.22
C SER A 35 9.86 8.61 1.01
N VAL A 36 9.75 7.73 2.01
CA VAL A 36 9.16 8.11 3.32
C VAL A 36 9.92 9.30 3.93
N SER A 37 11.25 9.37 3.74
CA SER A 37 12.07 10.47 4.28
C SER A 37 11.67 11.81 3.69
N GLU A 38 11.55 11.91 2.36
CA GLU A 38 11.18 13.14 1.67
C GLU A 38 9.80 13.65 2.09
N VAL A 39 8.85 12.74 2.28
CA VAL A 39 7.51 13.08 2.79
C VAL A 39 7.59 13.52 4.27
N THR A 40 8.51 12.95 5.05
CA THR A 40 8.70 13.36 6.44
C THR A 40 9.46 14.67 6.64
N ASP A 41 10.29 15.10 5.68
CA ASP A 41 11.13 16.30 5.83
C ASP A 41 10.31 17.60 5.89
N HIS A 42 9.06 17.55 5.40
CA HIS A 42 8.14 18.68 5.37
C HIS A 42 7.11 18.69 6.50
N VAL A 43 7.13 17.67 7.37
CA VAL A 43 6.27 17.60 8.55
C VAL A 43 7.11 17.89 9.79
N GLY A 44 6.64 18.78 10.66
CA GLY A 44 7.35 19.22 11.87
C GLY A 44 7.49 18.15 12.97
N LEU A 45 7.59 16.87 12.59
CA LEU A 45 7.75 15.70 13.46
C LEU A 45 9.11 15.04 13.22
N SER A 46 9.69 14.47 14.27
CA SER A 46 10.80 13.53 14.08
C SER A 46 10.30 12.29 13.33
N SER A 47 11.19 11.61 12.58
CA SER A 47 10.82 10.39 11.84
C SER A 47 10.22 9.32 12.74
N ARG A 48 10.75 9.17 13.97
CA ARG A 48 10.19 8.25 14.97
C ARG A 48 8.75 8.62 15.32
N ARG A 49 8.50 9.90 15.65
CA ARG A 49 7.16 10.35 16.05
C ARG A 49 6.16 10.25 14.90
N PHE A 50 6.61 10.56 13.69
CA PHE A 50 5.78 10.37 12.49
C PHE A 50 5.38 8.91 12.29
N ILE A 51 6.32 7.96 12.39
CA ILE A 51 6.03 6.54 12.26
C ILE A 51 5.02 6.08 13.32
N GLU A 52 5.20 6.50 14.58
CA GLU A 52 4.25 6.19 15.68
C GLU A 52 2.85 6.72 15.36
N VAL A 53 2.72 8.01 15.03
CA VAL A 53 1.40 8.63 14.74
C VAL A 53 0.75 8.02 13.51
N PHE A 54 1.53 7.72 12.46
CA PHE A 54 1.01 7.10 11.25
C PHE A 54 0.55 5.66 11.50
N ASP A 55 1.29 4.88 12.29
CA ASP A 55 0.89 3.51 12.66
C ASP A 55 -0.34 3.53 13.57
N ASP A 56 -0.42 4.46 14.52
CA ASP A 56 -1.58 4.63 15.42
C ASP A 56 -2.87 4.98 14.64
N GLU A 57 -2.78 5.79 13.58
CA GLU A 57 -3.95 6.21 12.79
C GLU A 57 -4.30 5.27 11.61
N ILE A 58 -3.29 4.66 10.97
CA ILE A 58 -3.47 3.87 9.73
C ILE A 58 -3.33 2.36 9.99
N GLY A 59 -2.73 1.95 11.11
CA GLY A 59 -2.48 0.55 11.46
C GLY A 59 -1.32 -0.09 10.68
N LEU A 60 -0.54 0.71 9.96
CA LEU A 60 0.61 0.27 9.18
C LEU A 60 1.72 1.30 9.28
N THR A 61 2.98 0.86 9.34
CA THR A 61 4.10 1.78 9.15
C THR A 61 4.03 2.45 7.76
N PRO A 62 4.52 3.70 7.61
CA PRO A 62 4.54 4.41 6.32
C PRO A 62 5.22 3.61 5.20
N LYS A 63 6.33 2.93 5.53
CA LYS A 63 7.07 2.11 4.58
C LYS A 63 6.24 0.93 4.07
N LEU A 64 5.55 0.22 4.98
CA LEU A 64 4.69 -0.91 4.59
C LEU A 64 3.50 -0.42 3.76
N TYR A 65 2.89 0.71 4.13
CA TYR A 65 1.84 1.34 3.35
C TYR A 65 2.28 1.61 1.90
N CYS A 66 3.45 2.25 1.69
CA CYS A 66 3.97 2.50 0.34
C CYS A 66 4.24 1.20 -0.45
N ARG A 67 4.76 0.16 0.21
CA ARG A 67 4.96 -1.16 -0.42
C ARG A 67 3.64 -1.76 -0.91
N ILE A 68 2.60 -1.75 -0.08
CA ILE A 68 1.26 -2.23 -0.44
C ILE A 68 0.69 -1.41 -1.61
N ARG A 69 0.82 -0.08 -1.58
CA ARG A 69 0.36 0.79 -2.67
C ARG A 69 1.08 0.49 -3.99
N ARG A 70 2.39 0.28 -3.96
CA ARG A 70 3.19 -0.14 -5.12
C ARG A 70 2.73 -1.49 -5.65
N PHE A 71 2.54 -2.46 -4.76
CA PHE A 71 2.06 -3.79 -5.13
C PHE A 71 0.66 -3.72 -5.76
N GLN A 72 -0.27 -2.96 -5.17
CA GLN A 72 -1.61 -2.74 -5.74
C GLN A 72 -1.55 -2.07 -7.13
N HIS A 73 -0.58 -1.18 -7.37
CA HIS A 73 -0.35 -0.60 -8.69
C HIS A 73 0.13 -1.66 -9.69
N ALA A 74 1.07 -2.52 -9.29
CA ALA A 74 1.52 -3.64 -10.12
C ALA A 74 0.37 -4.60 -10.46
N ILE A 75 -0.46 -4.97 -9.49
CA ILE A 75 -1.66 -5.81 -9.71
C ILE A 75 -2.60 -5.17 -10.73
N ARG A 76 -2.82 -3.85 -10.66
CA ARG A 76 -3.68 -3.14 -11.63
C ARG A 76 -3.16 -3.31 -13.06
N LEU A 77 -1.88 -3.05 -13.27
CA LEU A 77 -1.26 -3.18 -14.60
C LEU A 77 -1.28 -4.63 -15.11
N VAL A 78 -1.14 -5.60 -14.20
CA VAL A 78 -1.27 -7.03 -14.52
C VAL A 78 -2.68 -7.39 -15.00
N HIS A 79 -3.72 -6.72 -14.49
CA HIS A 79 -5.11 -6.92 -14.95
C HIS A 79 -5.44 -6.20 -16.27
N GLU A 80 -4.61 -5.25 -16.68
CA GLU A 80 -4.79 -4.49 -17.94
C GLU A 80 -4.16 -5.20 -19.16
N SER A 81 -3.33 -6.23 -18.95
CA SER A 81 -2.61 -6.93 -20.01
C SER A 81 -2.77 -8.45 -19.92
N ASP A 82 -2.92 -9.12 -21.07
CA ASP A 82 -2.94 -10.59 -21.15
C ASP A 82 -1.54 -11.21 -21.10
N ASP A 83 -0.53 -10.49 -21.60
CA ASP A 83 0.87 -10.86 -21.58
C ASP A 83 1.66 -9.81 -20.77
N VAL A 84 2.37 -10.27 -19.73
CA VAL A 84 3.07 -9.40 -18.79
C VAL A 84 4.56 -9.67 -18.86
N ASP A 85 5.30 -8.68 -19.36
CA ASP A 85 6.75 -8.62 -19.15
C ASP A 85 7.02 -8.17 -17.71
N TRP A 86 7.45 -9.11 -16.88
CA TRP A 86 7.70 -8.88 -15.46
C TRP A 86 8.90 -7.96 -15.19
N ALA A 87 9.88 -7.92 -16.08
CA ALA A 87 11.04 -7.05 -15.94
C ALA A 87 10.67 -5.60 -16.28
N ASP A 88 9.92 -5.40 -17.38
CA ASP A 88 9.35 -4.10 -17.73
C ASP A 88 8.39 -3.60 -16.63
N LEU A 89 7.48 -4.47 -16.16
CA LEU A 89 6.56 -4.12 -15.08
C LEU A 89 7.31 -3.68 -13.82
N ALA A 90 8.34 -4.43 -13.42
CA ALA A 90 9.17 -4.10 -12.27
C ALA A 90 9.76 -2.68 -12.38
N ALA A 91 10.36 -2.37 -13.54
CA ALA A 91 10.93 -1.04 -13.79
C ALA A 91 9.85 0.06 -13.77
N ARG A 92 8.70 -0.17 -14.40
CA ARG A 92 7.60 0.81 -14.50
C ARG A 92 6.97 1.16 -13.16
N VAL A 93 6.92 0.22 -12.22
CA VAL A 93 6.29 0.42 -10.91
C VAL A 93 7.31 0.68 -9.79
N GLY A 94 8.60 0.81 -10.14
CA GLY A 94 9.67 1.22 -9.23
C GLY A 94 10.18 0.11 -8.31
N TYR A 95 10.15 -1.14 -8.79
CA TYR A 95 10.99 -2.20 -8.23
C TYR A 95 12.41 -2.08 -8.77
N TYR A 96 13.37 -2.55 -7.97
CA TYR A 96 14.77 -2.57 -8.36
C TYR A 96 15.02 -3.53 -9.54
N ASP A 97 14.39 -4.71 -9.48
CA ASP A 97 14.43 -5.73 -10.52
C ASP A 97 13.20 -6.65 -10.42
N GLN A 98 13.12 -7.60 -11.36
CA GLN A 98 12.07 -8.61 -11.39
C GLN A 98 12.04 -9.48 -10.13
N SER A 99 13.19 -9.83 -9.56
CA SER A 99 13.28 -10.70 -8.38
C SER A 99 12.67 -10.02 -7.15
N HIS A 100 12.87 -8.72 -6.99
CA HIS A 100 12.26 -7.91 -5.95
C HIS A 100 10.73 -7.88 -6.10
N LEU A 101 10.22 -7.69 -7.32
CA LEU A 101 8.78 -7.77 -7.60
C LEU A 101 8.21 -9.16 -7.25
N ILE A 102 8.88 -10.24 -7.66
CA ILE A 102 8.46 -11.61 -7.37
C ILE A 102 8.40 -11.86 -5.86
N GLY A 103 9.40 -11.37 -5.13
CA GLY A 103 9.45 -11.47 -3.67
C GLY A 103 8.24 -10.83 -3.00
N GLU A 104 7.85 -9.62 -3.42
CA GLU A 104 6.65 -8.96 -2.89
C GLU A 104 5.35 -9.65 -3.30
N PHE A 105 5.28 -10.22 -4.51
CA PHE A 105 4.14 -11.05 -4.91
C PHE A 105 3.92 -12.20 -3.94
N GLN A 106 4.99 -12.92 -3.61
CA GLN A 106 4.93 -14.04 -2.68
C GLN A 106 4.58 -13.57 -1.26
N GLU A 107 5.14 -12.44 -0.81
CA GLU A 107 4.87 -11.87 0.52
C GLU A 107 3.42 -11.42 0.68
N PHE A 108 2.87 -10.68 -0.29
CA PHE A 108 1.54 -10.06 -0.16
C PHE A 108 0.38 -10.92 -0.67
N SER A 109 0.61 -11.76 -1.68
CA SER A 109 -0.45 -12.62 -2.25
C SER A 109 -0.32 -14.09 -1.88
N GLY A 110 0.83 -14.52 -1.35
CA GLY A 110 1.13 -15.94 -1.13
C GLY A 110 1.39 -16.73 -2.42
N LEU A 111 1.35 -16.07 -3.59
CA LEU A 111 1.53 -16.67 -4.90
C LEU A 111 2.73 -16.04 -5.61
N ASN A 112 3.42 -16.85 -6.42
CA ASN A 112 4.31 -16.29 -7.42
C ASN A 112 3.50 -15.65 -8.56
N PRO A 113 4.10 -14.74 -9.35
CA PRO A 113 3.33 -13.99 -10.33
C PRO A 113 2.69 -14.83 -11.43
N SER A 114 3.34 -15.91 -11.88
CA SER A 114 2.77 -16.82 -12.89
C SER A 114 1.55 -17.57 -12.39
N ALA A 115 1.55 -18.00 -11.11
CA ALA A 115 0.39 -18.60 -10.48
C ALA A 115 -0.74 -17.58 -10.32
N TYR A 116 -0.42 -16.36 -9.91
CA TYR A 116 -1.39 -15.27 -9.85
C TYR A 116 -2.06 -15.01 -11.20
N LEU A 117 -1.29 -14.91 -12.29
CA LEU A 117 -1.84 -14.72 -13.65
C LEU A 117 -2.82 -15.82 -14.06
N LYS A 118 -2.53 -17.07 -13.70
CA LYS A 118 -3.35 -18.23 -14.05
C LYS A 118 -4.68 -18.26 -13.28
N ASP A 119 -4.65 -17.79 -12.04
CA ASP A 119 -5.79 -17.89 -11.11
C ASP A 119 -6.52 -16.56 -10.91
N ARG A 120 -6.04 -15.45 -11.50
CA ARG A 120 -6.69 -14.14 -11.38
C ARG A 120 -8.14 -14.20 -11.89
N GLY A 121 -9.06 -13.76 -11.05
CA GLY A 121 -10.47 -13.61 -11.41
C GLY A 121 -10.75 -12.23 -12.02
N ILE A 122 -12.04 -11.93 -12.23
CA ILE A 122 -12.50 -10.60 -12.69
C ILE A 122 -12.28 -9.49 -11.65
N HIS A 123 -12.11 -9.87 -10.38
CA HIS A 123 -11.93 -8.92 -9.28
C HIS A 123 -10.45 -8.82 -8.92
N MET A 124 -9.92 -7.60 -8.97
CA MET A 124 -8.57 -7.29 -8.47
C MET A 124 -8.41 -7.75 -7.02
N ASN A 125 -7.22 -8.22 -6.66
CA ASN A 125 -6.90 -8.83 -5.35
C ASN A 125 -7.60 -10.16 -5.03
N HIS A 126 -8.39 -10.71 -5.95
CA HIS A 126 -9.01 -12.03 -5.78
C HIS A 126 -8.46 -13.03 -6.80
N VAL A 127 -8.23 -14.25 -6.32
CA VAL A 127 -7.85 -15.40 -7.14
C VAL A 127 -8.90 -16.49 -6.98
N LEU A 128 -9.10 -17.26 -8.05
CA LEU A 128 -9.99 -18.40 -8.04
C LEU A 128 -9.35 -19.53 -7.22
N PHE A 129 -10.06 -19.97 -6.19
CA PHE A 129 -9.65 -21.13 -5.42
C PHE A 129 -9.85 -22.39 -6.26
N ARG A 130 -8.76 -23.07 -6.62
CA ARG A 130 -8.81 -24.37 -7.30
C ARG A 130 -8.59 -25.47 -6.24
N ALA A 131 -9.64 -26.24 -5.99
CA ALA A 131 -9.59 -27.46 -5.17
C ALA A 131 -8.99 -28.63 -5.96
#